data_AF-A0AA96TVY9-F1
#
_entry.id   AF-A0AA96TVY9-F1
#
_cell.length_a   1.000
_cell.length_b   1.000
_cell.length_c   1.000
_cell.angle_alpha   90.00
_cell.angle_beta   90.00
_cell.angle_gamma   90.00
#
_symmetry.space_group_name_H-M   'P 1'
#
loop_
_entity.id
_entity.type
_entity.pdbx_description
1 polymer ?
#
loop_
_entity_poly.entity_id
_entity_poly.type
_entity_poly.pdbx_seq_one_letter_code
_entity_poly.pdbx_strand_id
1 'polypeptide(L)'
;MKVKKRRNKKNVKPHVKRLHNYYQRTGFYMFIWESLKKAFWPILAAVVGIFLFNKYVYNINDGLQTVTETFSRLGVLTTFFISETILGLIPPEIFIAWSKKTADPVLNLSLLATLSYFGGLTAYFIGRASLKIASVKLYLEVKMAKNLKNTSKWGGFLILVGALLPLPFAISCLTAGMIKYPFKNVVLFGLFRFLRFAIYAWAIFKMVN
;
A
#
# COMPACT_ATOMS: atom_id res chain seq x y z
N MET A 1 -24.97 48.32 -29.12
CA MET A 1 -23.56 48.16 -28.72
C MET A 1 -23.41 46.85 -27.93
N LYS A 2 -22.87 45.77 -28.52
CA LYS A 2 -22.78 44.44 -27.87
C LYS A 2 -21.51 44.37 -27.00
N VAL A 3 -21.68 44.33 -25.68
CA VAL A 3 -20.57 44.19 -24.71
C VAL A 3 -19.98 42.78 -24.78
N LYS A 4 -18.75 42.67 -25.26
CA LYS A 4 -18.00 41.41 -25.39
C LYS A 4 -17.53 40.96 -23.99
N LYS A 5 -18.16 39.92 -23.43
CA LYS A 5 -17.72 39.28 -22.17
C LYS A 5 -16.28 38.74 -22.33
N ARG A 6 -15.32 39.34 -21.62
CA ARG A 6 -13.94 38.83 -21.52
C ARG A 6 -13.96 37.47 -20.78
N ARG A 7 -13.68 36.38 -21.49
CA ARG A 7 -13.43 35.06 -20.89
C ARG A 7 -12.09 35.11 -20.14
N ASN A 8 -12.13 35.13 -18.81
CA ASN A 8 -10.95 34.98 -17.96
C ASN A 8 -10.36 33.58 -18.16
N LYS A 9 -9.22 33.47 -18.85
CA LYS A 9 -8.41 32.25 -18.88
C LYS A 9 -7.85 32.03 -17.48
N LYS A 10 -8.38 31.04 -16.75
CA LYS A 10 -7.79 30.58 -15.48
C LYS A 10 -6.35 30.10 -15.77
N ASN A 11 -5.37 30.84 -15.29
CA ASN A 11 -3.96 30.45 -15.34
C ASN A 11 -3.75 29.25 -14.42
N VAL A 12 -3.67 28.03 -14.98
CA VAL A 12 -3.48 26.76 -14.23
C VAL A 12 -2.00 26.50 -13.89
N LYS A 13 -1.08 27.20 -14.57
CA LYS A 13 0.38 27.11 -14.38
C LYS A 13 0.95 27.55 -13.00
N PRO A 14 0.28 28.32 -12.11
CA PRO A 14 0.84 28.68 -10.82
C PRO A 14 0.70 27.59 -9.74
N HIS A 15 -0.22 26.63 -9.85
CA HIS A 15 -0.50 25.70 -8.74
C HIS A 15 0.58 24.62 -8.59
N VAL A 16 0.98 23.96 -9.68
CA VAL A 16 1.96 22.87 -9.65
C VAL A 16 3.35 23.38 -9.21
N LYS A 17 3.75 24.55 -9.71
CA LYS A 17 5.04 25.18 -9.34
C LYS A 17 5.06 25.59 -7.86
N ARG A 18 3.93 26.06 -7.31
CA ARG A 18 3.79 26.32 -5.87
C ARG A 18 3.84 25.03 -5.04
N LEU A 19 3.21 23.95 -5.51
CA LEU A 19 3.23 22.66 -4.83
C LEU A 19 4.63 22.06 -4.79
N HIS A 20 5.36 22.09 -5.91
CA HIS A 20 6.74 21.65 -6.00
C HIS A 20 7.65 22.44 -5.05
N ASN A 21 7.56 23.78 -5.08
CA ASN A 21 8.34 24.63 -4.18
C ASN A 21 7.98 24.39 -2.70
N TYR A 22 6.71 24.14 -2.40
CA TYR A 22 6.27 23.77 -1.05
C TYR A 22 6.90 22.44 -0.61
N TYR A 23 6.86 21.42 -1.46
CA TYR A 23 7.42 20.09 -1.16
C TYR A 23 8.95 20.07 -1.07
N GLN A 24 9.63 20.88 -1.87
CA GLN A 24 11.07 21.04 -1.79
C GLN A 24 11.49 21.72 -0.48
N ARG A 25 10.77 22.76 -0.05
CA ARG A 25 11.07 23.49 1.21
C ARG A 25 10.75 22.70 2.47
N THR A 26 9.81 21.76 2.41
CA THR A 26 9.41 20.93 3.56
C THR A 26 10.28 19.69 3.77
N GLY A 27 11.35 19.50 2.97
CA GLY A 27 12.31 18.40 3.13
C GLY A 27 11.79 17.05 2.62
N PHE A 28 10.76 17.07 1.78
CA PHE A 28 10.05 15.88 1.33
C PHE A 28 10.88 14.87 0.55
N TYR A 29 11.58 15.38 -0.46
CA TYR A 29 12.33 14.54 -1.38
C TYR A 29 13.47 13.85 -0.62
N MET A 30 14.06 14.54 0.36
CA MET A 30 15.02 13.95 1.29
C MET A 30 14.39 12.86 2.16
N PHE A 31 13.18 13.09 2.71
CA PHE A 31 12.45 12.07 3.46
C PHE A 31 12.12 10.82 2.61
N ILE A 32 11.73 11.02 1.35
CA ILE A 32 11.49 9.91 0.40
C ILE A 32 12.78 9.13 0.17
N TRP A 33 13.86 9.85 -0.15
CA TRP A 33 15.14 9.24 -0.46
C TRP A 33 15.66 8.42 0.73
N GLU A 34 15.58 8.97 1.94
CA GLU A 34 15.97 8.25 3.15
C GLU A 34 15.09 7.04 3.44
N SER A 35 13.77 7.14 3.22
CA SER A 35 12.83 6.04 3.42
C SER A 35 13.05 4.91 2.41
N LEU A 36 13.24 5.25 1.13
CA LEU A 36 13.58 4.30 0.07
C LEU A 36 14.91 3.61 0.35
N LYS A 37 15.94 4.38 0.74
CA LYS A 37 17.26 3.82 1.08
C LYS A 37 17.18 2.86 2.27
N LYS A 38 16.40 3.19 3.30
CA LYS A 38 16.19 2.32 4.47
C LYS A 38 15.39 1.06 4.13
N ALA A 39 14.41 1.15 3.24
CA ALA A 39 13.61 0.01 2.80
C ALA A 39 14.35 -0.90 1.81
N PHE A 40 15.34 -0.38 1.08
CA PHE A 40 16.06 -1.12 0.04
C PHE A 40 16.74 -2.39 0.57
N TRP A 41 17.48 -2.29 1.68
CA TRP A 41 18.20 -3.43 2.26
C TRP A 41 17.29 -4.59 2.69
N PRO A 42 16.21 -4.37 3.47
CA PRO A 42 15.30 -5.45 3.84
C PRO A 42 14.54 -6.04 2.65
N ILE A 43 14.18 -5.23 1.65
CA ILE A 43 13.57 -5.74 0.41
C ILE A 43 14.55 -6.64 -0.34
N LEU A 44 15.79 -6.18 -0.53
CA LEU A 44 16.83 -6.95 -1.21
C LEU A 44 17.12 -8.26 -0.47
N ALA A 45 17.23 -8.22 0.85
CA ALA A 45 17.41 -9.41 1.68
C ALA A 45 16.25 -10.39 1.53
N ALA A 46 15.00 -9.91 1.49
CA ALA A 46 13.83 -10.76 1.27
C ALA A 46 13.86 -11.42 -0.12
N VAL A 47 14.17 -10.66 -1.18
CA VAL A 47 14.27 -11.20 -2.55
C VAL A 47 15.38 -12.24 -2.66
N VAL A 48 16.57 -11.94 -2.14
CA VAL A 48 17.71 -12.87 -2.14
C VAL A 48 17.40 -14.11 -1.31
N GLY A 49 16.75 -13.94 -0.15
CA GLY A 49 16.30 -15.02 0.71
C GLY A 49 15.33 -15.96 -0.01
N ILE A 50 14.32 -15.41 -0.70
CA ILE A 50 13.37 -16.20 -1.51
C ILE A 50 14.10 -16.94 -2.64
N PHE A 51 15.03 -16.28 -3.33
CA PHE A 51 15.81 -16.91 -4.40
C PHE A 51 16.67 -18.07 -3.90
N LEU A 52 17.39 -17.87 -2.79
CA LEU A 52 18.22 -18.90 -2.17
C LEU A 52 17.36 -20.05 -1.64
N PHE A 53 16.21 -19.76 -1.02
CA PHE A 53 15.29 -20.78 -0.54
C PHE A 53 14.75 -21.65 -1.68
N ASN A 54 14.34 -21.02 -2.80
CA ASN A 54 13.88 -21.73 -3.99
C ASN A 54 14.97 -22.64 -4.57
N LYS A 55 16.22 -22.18 -4.58
CA LYS A 55 17.34 -22.90 -5.20
C LYS A 55 17.91 -24.00 -4.32
N TYR A 56 17.96 -23.80 -3.00
CA TYR A 56 18.72 -24.66 -2.09
C TYR A 56 17.88 -25.43 -1.07
N VAL A 57 16.61 -25.05 -0.83
CA VAL A 57 15.78 -25.67 0.22
C VAL A 57 14.56 -26.37 -0.37
N TYR A 58 13.72 -25.64 -1.10
CA TYR A 58 12.44 -26.18 -1.58
C TYR A 58 11.89 -25.40 -2.77
N ASN A 59 11.44 -26.12 -3.80
CA ASN A 59 10.89 -25.52 -5.02
C ASN A 59 9.57 -24.83 -4.70
N ILE A 60 9.51 -23.52 -4.95
CA ILE A 60 8.33 -22.69 -4.65
C ILE A 60 7.09 -23.22 -5.39
N ASN A 61 7.25 -23.79 -6.58
CA ASN A 61 6.13 -24.33 -7.35
C ASN A 61 5.44 -25.50 -6.62
N ASP A 62 6.21 -26.41 -6.05
CA ASP A 62 5.70 -27.60 -5.35
C ASP A 62 4.99 -27.19 -4.04
N GLY A 63 5.50 -26.15 -3.38
CA GLY A 63 4.86 -25.57 -2.19
C GLY A 63 3.54 -24.88 -2.51
N LEU A 64 3.50 -24.10 -3.58
CA LEU A 64 2.26 -23.47 -4.04
C LEU A 64 1.21 -24.51 -4.46
N GLN A 65 1.65 -25.62 -5.06
CA GLN A 65 0.78 -26.73 -5.42
C GLN A 65 0.23 -27.44 -4.18
N THR A 66 1.08 -27.74 -3.20
CA THR A 66 0.65 -28.33 -1.92
C THR A 66 -0.34 -27.43 -1.19
N VAL A 67 -0.13 -26.11 -1.18
CA VAL A 67 -1.08 -25.15 -0.59
C VAL A 67 -2.41 -25.18 -1.33
N THR A 68 -2.39 -25.30 -2.67
CA THR A 68 -3.61 -25.35 -3.50
C THR A 68 -4.38 -26.65 -3.30
N GLU A 69 -3.69 -27.77 -3.09
CA GLU A 69 -4.30 -29.09 -2.88
C GLU A 69 -4.77 -29.30 -1.44
N THR A 70 -4.07 -28.71 -0.46
CA THR A 70 -4.35 -28.92 0.97
C THR A 70 -5.35 -27.91 1.54
N PHE A 71 -5.30 -26.65 1.09
CA PHE A 71 -6.14 -25.58 1.64
C PHE A 71 -7.26 -25.18 0.68
N SER A 72 -8.45 -24.95 1.23
CA SER A 72 -9.57 -24.41 0.46
C SER A 72 -9.25 -22.99 -0.01
N ARG A 73 -9.79 -22.63 -1.19
CA ARG A 73 -9.71 -21.27 -1.75
C ARG A 73 -10.11 -20.20 -0.73
N LEU A 74 -11.16 -20.46 0.05
CA LEU A 74 -11.62 -19.55 1.08
C LEU A 74 -10.61 -19.41 2.22
N GLY A 75 -9.98 -20.50 2.68
CA GLY A 75 -8.99 -20.46 3.75
C GLY A 75 -7.76 -19.62 3.41
N VAL A 76 -7.29 -19.70 2.16
CA VAL A 76 -6.17 -18.88 1.67
C VAL A 76 -6.56 -17.41 1.62
N LEU A 77 -7.75 -17.10 1.07
CA LEU A 77 -8.25 -15.73 0.95
C LEU A 77 -8.52 -15.08 2.33
N THR A 78 -9.06 -15.82 3.29
CA THR A 78 -9.32 -15.30 4.65
C THR A 78 -8.01 -15.06 5.40
N THR A 79 -7.06 -15.99 5.33
CA THR A 79 -5.73 -15.82 5.92
C THR A 79 -5.01 -14.60 5.35
N PHE A 80 -5.06 -14.45 4.02
CA PHE A 80 -4.55 -13.26 3.35
C PHE A 80 -5.22 -11.97 3.87
N PHE A 81 -6.56 -11.94 3.92
CA PHE A 81 -7.30 -10.76 4.35
C PHE A 81 -7.00 -10.36 5.80
N ILE A 82 -6.89 -11.33 6.71
CA ILE A 82 -6.55 -11.10 8.12
C ILE A 82 -5.12 -10.54 8.22
N SER A 83 -4.16 -11.20 7.57
CA SER A 83 -2.77 -10.75 7.56
C SER A 83 -2.63 -9.33 7.01
N GLU A 84 -3.33 -9.06 5.91
CA GLU A 84 -3.34 -7.75 5.28
C GLU A 84 -3.97 -6.69 6.17
N THR A 85 -5.08 -6.99 6.84
CA THR A 85 -5.77 -6.01 7.71
C THR A 85 -4.94 -5.62 8.94
N ILE A 86 -4.22 -6.57 9.55
CA ILE A 86 -3.50 -6.32 10.81
C ILE A 86 -2.15 -5.65 10.55
N LEU A 87 -1.33 -6.21 9.66
CA LEU A 87 0.06 -5.75 9.46
C LEU A 87 0.46 -5.61 7.99
N GLY A 88 -0.13 -6.38 7.06
CA GLY A 88 0.35 -6.45 5.67
C GLY A 88 1.77 -7.03 5.58
N LEU A 89 2.11 -7.93 6.50
CA LEU A 89 3.47 -8.45 6.67
C LEU A 89 3.78 -9.60 5.71
N ILE A 90 2.76 -10.37 5.31
CA ILE A 90 2.95 -11.44 4.34
C ILE A 90 3.02 -10.82 2.94
N PRO A 91 4.10 -11.05 2.18
CA PRO A 91 4.25 -10.51 0.84
C PRO A 91 3.09 -10.97 -0.07
N PRO A 92 2.33 -10.04 -0.70
CA PRO A 92 1.22 -10.39 -1.59
C PRO A 92 1.66 -11.22 -2.80
N GLU A 93 2.95 -11.19 -3.14
CA GLU A 93 3.59 -11.92 -4.23
C GLU A 93 3.36 -13.44 -4.11
N ILE A 94 3.36 -13.98 -2.88
CA ILE A 94 3.11 -15.42 -2.64
C ILE A 94 1.67 -15.77 -3.03
N PHE A 95 0.70 -14.95 -2.64
CA PHE A 95 -0.72 -15.17 -2.97
C PHE A 95 -1.01 -14.93 -4.44
N ILE A 96 -0.31 -14.00 -5.08
CA ILE A 96 -0.38 -13.79 -6.53
C ILE A 96 0.14 -15.04 -7.26
N ALA A 97 1.29 -15.60 -6.84
CA ALA A 97 1.82 -16.82 -7.41
C ALA A 97 0.88 -18.03 -7.20
N TRP A 98 0.28 -18.15 -6.01
CA TRP A 98 -0.77 -19.13 -5.74
C TRP A 98 -1.95 -18.99 -6.69
N SER A 99 -2.43 -17.76 -6.93
CA SER A 99 -3.56 -17.53 -7.84
C SER A 99 -3.31 -18.10 -9.24
N LYS A 100 -2.07 -18.08 -9.74
CA LYS A 100 -1.72 -18.68 -11.03
C LYS A 100 -1.94 -20.20 -11.09
N LYS A 101 -1.75 -20.91 -9.98
CA LYS A 101 -1.89 -22.37 -9.90
C LYS A 101 -3.34 -22.83 -9.65
N THR A 102 -4.28 -21.88 -9.52
CA THR A 102 -5.71 -22.19 -9.38
C THR A 102 -6.42 -22.31 -10.73
N ALA A 103 -7.61 -22.92 -10.75
CA ALA A 103 -8.41 -23.08 -11.97
C ALA A 103 -8.79 -21.74 -12.64
N ASP A 104 -9.04 -20.69 -11.85
CA ASP A 104 -9.40 -19.35 -12.34
C ASP A 104 -8.43 -18.26 -11.83
N PRO A 105 -7.24 -18.11 -12.42
CA PRO A 105 -6.22 -17.19 -11.93
C PRO A 105 -6.63 -15.72 -11.88
N VAL A 106 -7.32 -15.24 -12.92
CA VAL A 106 -7.75 -13.84 -13.02
C VAL A 106 -8.80 -13.52 -11.96
N LEU A 107 -9.74 -14.44 -11.72
CA LEU A 107 -10.77 -14.28 -10.71
C LEU A 107 -10.14 -14.21 -9.32
N ASN A 108 -9.26 -15.16 -8.97
CA ASN A 108 -8.63 -15.18 -7.66
C ASN A 108 -7.69 -13.98 -7.44
N LEU A 109 -6.98 -13.54 -8.47
CA LEU A 109 -6.19 -12.30 -8.41
C LEU A 109 -7.07 -11.08 -8.15
N SER A 110 -8.21 -10.96 -8.82
CA SER A 110 -9.15 -9.85 -8.62
C SER A 110 -9.73 -9.84 -7.20
N LEU A 111 -10.04 -11.01 -6.65
CA LEU A 111 -10.49 -11.17 -5.27
C LEU A 111 -9.39 -10.77 -4.29
N LEU A 112 -8.15 -11.23 -4.49
CA LEU A 112 -7.00 -10.84 -3.68
C LEU A 112 -6.80 -9.32 -3.69
N ALA A 113 -6.77 -8.69 -4.86
CA ALA A 113 -6.60 -7.24 -4.96
C ALA A 113 -7.72 -6.48 -4.22
N THR A 114 -8.97 -6.97 -4.35
CA THR A 114 -10.14 -6.38 -3.71
C THR A 114 -10.09 -6.53 -2.18
N LEU A 115 -9.82 -7.73 -1.69
CA LEU A 115 -9.62 -8.00 -0.26
C LEU A 115 -8.48 -7.15 0.30
N SER A 116 -7.41 -6.99 -0.47
CA SER A 116 -6.25 -6.22 -0.06
C SER A 116 -6.55 -4.73 0.04
N TYR A 117 -7.36 -4.20 -0.88
CA TYR A 117 -7.86 -2.84 -0.83
C TYR A 117 -8.76 -2.62 0.38
N PHE A 118 -9.74 -3.50 0.60
CA PHE A 118 -10.65 -3.41 1.75
C PHE A 118 -9.93 -3.59 3.09
N GLY A 119 -8.92 -4.47 3.17
CA GLY A 119 -8.10 -4.67 4.38
C GLY A 119 -7.35 -3.41 4.79
N GLY A 120 -6.89 -2.60 3.82
CA GLY A 120 -6.34 -1.29 4.14
C GLY A 120 -7.41 -0.28 4.60
N LEU A 121 -8.60 -0.29 4.00
CA LEU A 121 -9.69 0.58 4.43
C LEU A 121 -10.17 0.23 5.86
N THR A 122 -10.26 -1.04 6.22
CA THR A 122 -10.56 -1.47 7.59
C THR A 122 -9.45 -1.04 8.55
N ALA A 123 -8.18 -1.19 8.17
CA ALA A 123 -7.04 -0.69 8.95
C ALA A 123 -7.12 0.83 9.21
N TYR A 124 -7.60 1.63 8.25
CA TYR A 124 -7.87 3.06 8.46
C TYR A 124 -8.91 3.29 9.57
N PHE A 125 -10.00 2.54 9.57
CA PHE A 125 -11.01 2.65 10.63
C PHE A 125 -10.48 2.19 11.99
N ILE A 126 -9.67 1.12 12.03
CA ILE A 126 -8.98 0.68 13.24
C ILE A 126 -8.06 1.78 13.77
N GLY A 127 -7.26 2.40 12.89
CA GLY A 127 -6.39 3.52 13.25
C GLY A 127 -7.16 4.75 13.73
N ARG A 128 -8.35 5.01 13.19
CA ARG A 128 -9.22 6.08 13.68
C ARG A 128 -9.87 5.73 15.03
N ALA A 129 -10.25 4.46 15.22
CA ALA A 129 -10.84 3.96 16.46
C ALA A 129 -9.83 3.94 17.61
N SER A 130 -8.55 3.69 17.33
CA SER A 130 -7.49 3.69 18.35
C SER A 130 -7.34 5.03 19.06
N LEU A 131 -7.71 6.14 18.41
CA LEU A 131 -7.77 7.48 19.02
C LEU A 131 -8.86 7.63 20.10
N LYS A 132 -9.84 6.73 20.18
CA LYS A 132 -10.81 6.72 21.28
C LYS A 132 -10.18 6.25 22.59
N ILE A 133 -9.04 5.55 22.52
CA ILE A 133 -8.31 5.07 23.69
C ILE A 133 -7.41 6.20 24.20
N ALA A 134 -7.64 6.64 25.44
CA ALA A 134 -6.96 7.79 26.03
C ALA A 134 -5.43 7.65 26.05
N SER A 135 -4.91 6.44 26.32
CA SER A 135 -3.47 6.16 26.34
C SER A 135 -2.81 6.31 24.96
N VAL A 136 -3.45 5.80 23.91
CA VAL A 136 -2.97 5.92 22.52
C VAL A 136 -3.00 7.38 22.08
N LYS A 137 -4.09 8.10 22.40
CA LYS A 137 -4.22 9.53 22.08
C LYS A 137 -3.11 10.34 22.76
N LEU A 138 -2.87 10.12 24.05
CA LEU A 138 -1.84 10.83 24.82
C LEU A 138 -0.43 10.51 24.31
N TYR A 139 -0.14 9.23 23.99
CA TYR A 139 1.11 8.84 23.36
C TYR A 139 1.34 9.55 22.01
N LEU A 140 0.29 9.67 21.19
CA LEU A 140 0.38 10.33 19.90
C LEU A 140 0.54 11.85 20.02
N GLU A 141 -0.19 12.47 20.94
CA GLU A 141 -0.15 13.92 21.19
C GLU A 141 1.14 14.38 21.88
N VAL A 142 1.77 13.53 22.70
CA VAL A 142 3.00 13.88 23.43
C VAL A 142 4.25 13.41 22.68
N LYS A 143 4.35 12.10 22.39
CA LYS A 143 5.59 11.50 21.87
C LYS A 143 5.69 11.59 20.35
N MET A 144 4.56 11.56 19.64
CA MET A 144 4.55 11.54 18.17
C MET A 144 4.18 12.88 17.54
N ALA A 145 3.78 13.91 18.28
CA ALA A 145 3.26 15.16 17.70
C ALA A 145 4.18 15.78 16.63
N LYS A 146 5.51 15.75 16.82
CA LYS A 146 6.47 16.27 15.83
C LYS A 146 6.48 15.43 14.54
N ASN A 147 6.45 14.10 14.65
CA ASN A 147 6.40 13.18 13.51
C ASN A 147 5.02 13.18 12.84
N LEU A 148 3.95 13.33 13.62
CA LEU A 148 2.56 13.33 13.18
C LEU A 148 2.21 14.61 12.42
N LYS A 149 2.73 15.77 12.85
CA LYS A 149 2.49 17.08 12.21
C LYS A 149 3.18 17.21 10.85
N ASN A 150 4.28 16.50 10.63
CA ASN A 150 4.85 16.35 9.29
C ASN A 150 4.06 15.32 8.48
N THR A 151 3.82 14.12 9.02
CA THR A 151 3.04 13.05 8.39
C THR A 151 1.63 13.51 7.94
N SER A 152 0.96 14.38 8.69
CA SER A 152 -0.35 14.92 8.33
C SER A 152 -0.35 15.81 7.09
N LYS A 153 0.77 16.48 6.80
CA LYS A 153 0.96 17.26 5.55
C LYS A 153 1.15 16.35 4.33
N TRP A 154 1.58 15.11 4.55
CA TRP A 154 1.93 14.12 3.52
C TRP A 154 0.98 12.93 3.46
N GLY A 155 -0.13 12.94 4.20
CA GLY A 155 -0.97 11.75 4.40
C GLY A 155 -1.38 11.07 3.09
N GLY A 156 -1.76 11.84 2.07
CA GLY A 156 -2.12 11.31 0.75
C GLY A 156 -0.96 10.64 0.04
N PHE A 157 0.24 11.22 0.15
CA PHE A 157 1.44 10.64 -0.43
C PHE A 157 1.86 9.35 0.29
N LEU A 158 1.76 9.30 1.61
CA LEU A 158 2.08 8.08 2.38
C LEU A 158 1.18 6.92 1.97
N ILE A 159 -0.11 7.18 1.75
CA ILE A 159 -1.06 6.17 1.25
C ILE A 159 -0.71 5.76 -0.17
N LEU A 160 -0.42 6.72 -1.06
CA LEU A 160 -0.02 6.45 -2.44
C LEU A 160 1.23 5.57 -2.51
N VAL A 161 2.25 5.92 -1.71
CA VAL A 161 3.49 5.15 -1.61
C VAL A 161 3.24 3.76 -1.03
N GLY A 162 2.46 3.64 0.04
CA GLY A 162 2.09 2.33 0.59
C GLY A 162 1.27 1.47 -0.37
N ALA A 163 0.50 2.10 -1.27
CA ALA A 163 -0.31 1.39 -2.26
C ALA A 163 0.53 0.86 -3.45
N LEU A 164 1.59 1.58 -3.83
CA LEU A 164 2.42 1.29 -5.00
C LEU A 164 3.71 0.55 -4.68
N LEU A 165 4.44 0.99 -3.66
CA LEU A 165 5.72 0.39 -3.27
C LEU A 165 5.50 -0.90 -2.49
N PRO A 166 6.52 -1.79 -2.42
CA PRO A 166 6.56 -2.97 -1.55
C PRO A 166 6.65 -2.62 -0.06
N LEU A 167 5.79 -1.69 0.38
CA LEU A 167 5.59 -1.32 1.76
C LEU A 167 4.23 -1.83 2.23
N PRO A 168 4.07 -2.08 3.54
CA PRO A 168 2.80 -2.53 4.10
C PRO A 168 1.74 -1.42 4.00
N PHE A 169 0.78 -1.60 3.10
CA PHE A 169 -0.31 -0.65 2.86
C PHE A 169 -1.17 -0.44 4.10
N ALA A 170 -1.46 -1.50 4.85
CA ALA A 170 -2.26 -1.43 6.06
C ALA A 170 -1.69 -0.48 7.11
N ILE A 171 -0.37 -0.46 7.27
CA ILE A 171 0.30 0.50 8.17
C ILE A 171 0.11 1.94 7.67
N SER A 172 0.17 2.16 6.37
CA SER A 172 -0.06 3.49 5.76
C SER A 172 -1.51 3.95 5.97
N CYS A 173 -2.48 3.05 5.85
CA CYS A 173 -3.89 3.35 6.10
C CYS A 173 -4.21 3.53 7.60
N LEU A 174 -3.64 2.68 8.46
CA LEU A 174 -3.75 2.79 9.92
C LEU A 174 -3.22 4.14 10.40
N THR A 175 -2.01 4.49 9.98
CA THR A 175 -1.41 5.80 10.31
C THR A 175 -2.25 6.94 9.77
N ALA A 176 -2.78 6.85 8.53
CA ALA A 176 -3.73 7.82 7.99
C ALA A 176 -5.00 7.98 8.85
N GLY A 177 -5.52 6.89 9.41
CA GLY A 177 -6.64 6.89 10.35
C GLY A 177 -6.32 7.60 11.66
N MET A 178 -5.13 7.32 12.22
CA MET A 178 -4.63 7.93 13.46
C MET A 178 -4.40 9.44 13.34
N ILE A 179 -4.05 9.93 12.15
CA ILE A 179 -3.88 11.37 11.89
C ILE A 179 -5.17 12.07 11.43
N LYS A 180 -6.31 11.34 11.39
CA LYS A 180 -7.60 11.82 10.89
C LYS A 180 -7.53 12.37 9.45
N TYR A 181 -6.72 11.74 8.59
CA TYR A 181 -6.61 12.12 7.18
C TYR A 181 -7.95 11.86 6.46
N PRO A 182 -8.41 12.72 5.53
CA PRO A 182 -9.71 12.57 4.88
C PRO A 182 -9.87 11.21 4.18
N PHE A 183 -10.87 10.44 4.61
CA PHE A 183 -11.17 9.10 4.08
C PHE A 183 -11.32 9.06 2.55
N LYS A 184 -11.95 10.09 1.95
CA LYS A 184 -12.09 10.19 0.48
C LYS A 184 -10.76 10.07 -0.26
N ASN A 185 -9.71 10.67 0.29
CA ASN A 185 -8.38 10.62 -0.30
C ASN A 185 -7.73 9.25 -0.07
N VAL A 186 -8.00 8.59 1.06
CA VAL A 186 -7.53 7.22 1.33
C VAL A 186 -8.11 6.24 0.31
N VAL A 187 -9.41 6.33 0.06
CA VAL A 187 -10.12 5.54 -0.97
C VAL A 187 -9.48 5.77 -2.34
N LEU A 188 -9.32 7.03 -2.75
CA LEU A 188 -8.80 7.37 -4.07
C LEU A 188 -7.34 6.92 -4.27
N PHE A 189 -6.44 7.20 -3.31
CA PHE A 189 -5.05 6.76 -3.41
C PHE A 189 -4.88 5.26 -3.21
N GLY A 190 -5.78 4.62 -2.46
CA GLY A 190 -5.79 3.16 -2.29
C GLY A 190 -6.09 2.41 -3.59
N LEU A 191 -6.75 3.03 -4.58
CA LEU A 191 -7.01 2.39 -5.88
C LEU A 191 -5.72 2.01 -6.63
N PHE A 192 -4.61 2.71 -6.39
CA PHE A 192 -3.31 2.33 -6.96
C PHE A 192 -2.84 0.94 -6.53
N ARG A 193 -3.46 0.37 -5.50
CA ARG A 193 -3.22 -1.01 -5.09
C ARG A 193 -3.61 -2.01 -6.18
N PHE A 194 -4.71 -1.78 -6.89
CA PHE A 194 -5.09 -2.63 -8.03
C PHE A 194 -4.03 -2.60 -9.13
N LEU A 195 -3.45 -1.42 -9.37
CA LEU A 195 -2.34 -1.27 -10.33
C LEU A 195 -1.12 -2.09 -9.89
N ARG A 196 -0.72 -2.03 -8.60
CA ARG A 196 0.39 -2.85 -8.09
C ARG A 196 0.13 -4.35 -8.29
N PHE A 197 -1.06 -4.84 -7.93
CA PHE A 197 -1.43 -6.25 -8.11
C PHE A 197 -1.40 -6.66 -9.58
N ALA A 198 -1.85 -5.80 -10.50
CA ALA A 198 -1.79 -6.05 -11.93
C ALA A 198 -0.34 -6.15 -12.45
N ILE A 199 0.54 -5.20 -12.06
CA ILE A 199 1.95 -5.21 -12.46
C ILE A 199 2.66 -6.46 -11.93
N TYR A 200 2.41 -6.83 -10.67
CA TYR A 200 3.07 -7.97 -10.03
C TYR A 200 2.56 -9.29 -10.59
N ALA A 201 1.26 -9.41 -10.83
CA ALA A 201 0.70 -10.57 -11.52
C ALA A 201 1.29 -10.72 -12.93
N TRP A 202 1.42 -9.64 -13.69
CA TRP A 202 2.04 -9.70 -15.01
C TRP A 202 3.50 -10.20 -14.95
N ALA A 203 4.29 -9.73 -13.98
CA ALA A 203 5.67 -10.18 -13.79
C ALA A 203 5.74 -11.66 -13.35
N ILE A 204 4.97 -12.03 -12.32
CA ILE A 204 4.98 -13.39 -11.75
C ILE A 204 4.39 -14.39 -12.74
N PHE A 205 3.32 -14.05 -13.46
CA PHE A 205 2.69 -14.95 -14.42
C PHE A 205 3.58 -15.22 -15.62
N LYS A 206 4.56 -14.35 -15.92
CA LYS A 206 5.60 -14.64 -16.92
C LYS A 206 6.71 -15.55 -16.41
N MET A 207 6.99 -15.52 -15.11
CA MET A 207 8.12 -16.26 -14.51
C MET A 207 7.75 -17.65 -14.02
N VAL A 208 6.56 -17.80 -13.44
CA VAL A 208 6.01 -19.10 -13.03
C VAL A 208 5.54 -19.80 -14.29
N ASN A 209 5.86 -21.08 -14.50
CA ASN A 209 5.28 -21.92 -15.56
C ASN A 209 4.39 -22.97 -14.90
#